data_AF-A0A1Q7U9P4-F1
#
_entry.id   AF-A0A1Q7U9P4-F1
#
_cell.length_a   1.000
_cell.length_b   1.000
_cell.length_c   1.000
_cell.angle_alpha   90.00
_cell.angle_beta   90.00
_cell.angle_gamma   90.00
#
_symmetry.space_group_name_H-M   'P 1'
#
loop_
_entity.id
_entity.type
_entity.pdbx_description
1 polymer ?
#
loop_
_entity_poly.entity_id
_entity_poly.type
_entity_poly.pdbx_seq_one_letter_code
_entity_poly.pdbx_strand_id
1 'polypeptide(L)'
;MPYTRISADCHIDLPWLPPDLFTANASSAMRDRMPYVADGPDGPHWTSKNGRSFGLVNSVGPAGQKFTPGTNYRVDKMASTGLYDDGQRGIRRVSDPALRIGDQDRDGVQAEVIFGILGAATRLGDHEAATEMFHVYNDWLANFCRYSPDRLIGLACLPYGDIDAAVKELHRAAKLGLRGVELSCSWDMEPMWHPMWEPFWQAVNEVGLPLHFHTFPTLPPDKVFQQTGMTKRAAFFTVVSGFQMNLVNILAAVIGAGVLERYPRIRI
;
A
#
# COMPACT_ATOMS: atom_id res chain seq x y z
N MET A 1 -6.46 -15.29 22.08
CA MET A 1 -7.69 -14.71 22.65
C MET A 1 -8.75 -14.64 21.56
N PRO A 2 -10.06 -14.76 21.84
CA PRO A 2 -11.08 -14.42 20.86
C PRO A 2 -11.03 -12.91 20.57
N TYR A 3 -10.99 -12.52 19.30
CA TYR A 3 -11.10 -11.12 18.91
C TYR A 3 -12.57 -10.66 18.98
N THR A 4 -12.82 -9.52 19.61
CA THR A 4 -14.08 -8.77 19.57
C THR A 4 -14.03 -7.60 18.59
N ARG A 5 -12.85 -7.08 18.26
CA ARG A 5 -12.66 -6.03 17.25
C ARG A 5 -11.35 -6.18 16.48
N ILE A 6 -11.47 -6.38 15.17
CA ILE A 6 -10.35 -6.38 14.23
C ILE A 6 -10.56 -5.22 13.26
N SER A 7 -9.55 -4.40 13.03
CA SER A 7 -9.57 -3.45 11.93
C SER A 7 -9.24 -4.17 10.62
N ALA A 8 -10.15 -4.18 9.66
CA ALA A 8 -9.91 -4.80 8.36
C ALA A 8 -9.14 -3.89 7.39
N ASP A 9 -8.92 -2.63 7.76
CA ASP A 9 -8.28 -1.63 6.91
C ASP A 9 -7.39 -0.70 7.74
N CYS A 10 -6.10 -1.02 7.76
CA CYS A 10 -5.05 -0.21 8.35
C CYS A 10 -3.85 -0.11 7.40
N HIS A 11 -3.03 0.92 7.58
CA HIS A 11 -1.93 1.22 6.66
C HIS A 11 -0.57 1.30 7.36
N ILE A 12 0.46 0.90 6.63
CA ILE A 12 1.82 1.41 6.76
C ILE A 12 2.21 2.03 5.43
N ASP A 13 1.99 3.32 5.33
CA ASP A 13 2.28 4.09 4.13
C ASP A 13 3.78 4.41 4.00
N LEU A 14 4.25 4.54 2.76
CA LEU A 14 5.66 4.80 2.42
C LEU A 14 6.27 5.98 3.21
N PRO A 15 5.57 7.14 3.38
CA PRO A 15 6.05 8.24 4.22
C PRO A 15 6.53 7.88 5.62
N TRP A 16 5.99 6.82 6.22
CA TRP A 16 6.30 6.38 7.58
C TRP A 16 7.37 5.29 7.64
N LEU A 17 7.87 4.79 6.53
CA LEU A 17 8.90 3.76 6.51
C LEU A 17 10.27 4.30 6.93
N PRO A 18 11.20 3.42 7.35
CA PRO A 18 12.60 3.80 7.55
C PRO A 18 13.17 4.49 6.28
N PRO A 19 13.82 5.67 6.40
CA PRO A 19 14.25 6.49 5.26
C PRO A 19 15.15 5.81 4.22
N ASP A 20 15.89 4.79 4.63
CA ASP A 20 16.87 4.04 3.84
C ASP A 20 16.40 2.63 3.50
N LEU A 21 15.16 2.26 3.85
CA LEU A 21 14.68 0.88 3.71
C LEU A 21 14.96 0.29 2.33
N PHE A 22 14.60 1.01 1.26
CA PHE A 22 14.74 0.51 -0.10
C PHE A 22 16.19 0.57 -0.59
N THR A 23 16.89 1.68 -0.40
CA THR A 23 18.26 1.85 -0.89
C THR A 23 19.26 0.94 -0.16
N ALA A 24 19.01 0.61 1.11
CA ALA A 24 19.85 -0.28 1.90
C ALA A 24 19.67 -1.76 1.54
N ASN A 25 18.46 -2.17 1.14
CA ASN A 25 18.10 -3.59 0.97
C ASN A 25 17.91 -4.01 -0.49
N ALA A 26 17.77 -3.08 -1.44
CA ALA A 26 17.73 -3.41 -2.85
C ALA A 26 19.08 -3.91 -3.36
N SER A 27 19.04 -4.76 -4.39
CA SER A 27 20.20 -5.20 -5.15
C SER A 27 20.99 -4.00 -5.70
N SER A 28 22.29 -4.21 -5.91
CA SER A 28 23.17 -3.15 -6.45
C SER A 28 22.71 -2.62 -7.81
N ALA A 29 22.06 -3.46 -8.61
CA ALA A 29 21.52 -3.10 -9.92
C ALA A 29 20.26 -2.21 -9.82
N MET A 30 19.47 -2.34 -8.75
CA MET A 30 18.20 -1.63 -8.57
C MET A 30 18.28 -0.46 -7.57
N ARG A 31 19.34 -0.38 -6.76
CA ARG A 31 19.51 0.64 -5.71
C ARG A 31 19.24 2.07 -6.19
N ASP A 32 19.78 2.44 -7.34
CA ASP A 32 19.63 3.79 -7.92
C ASP A 32 18.22 4.11 -8.41
N ARG A 33 17.37 3.09 -8.57
CA ARG A 33 15.97 3.20 -8.98
C ARG A 33 15.01 3.19 -7.79
N MET A 34 15.52 2.97 -6.57
CA MET A 34 14.69 2.91 -5.37
C MET A 34 14.26 4.30 -4.87
N PRO A 35 13.10 4.40 -4.21
CA PRO A 35 12.75 5.58 -3.43
C PRO A 35 13.76 5.82 -2.30
N TYR A 36 14.06 7.09 -2.04
CA TYR A 36 14.93 7.54 -0.96
C TYR A 36 14.43 8.86 -0.38
N VAL A 37 14.89 9.21 0.82
CA VAL A 37 14.57 10.49 1.46
C VAL A 37 15.62 11.55 1.09
N ALA A 38 15.15 12.74 0.69
CA ALA A 38 15.97 13.93 0.44
C ALA A 38 15.39 15.15 1.16
N ASP A 39 16.23 16.15 1.41
CA ASP A 39 15.77 17.43 1.96
C ASP A 39 14.94 18.20 0.92
N GLY A 40 13.83 18.79 1.38
CA GLY A 40 12.94 19.61 0.59
C GLY A 40 12.55 20.90 1.30
N PRO A 41 11.86 21.84 0.61
CA PRO A 41 11.52 23.16 1.16
C PRO A 41 10.57 23.10 2.38
N ASP A 42 9.74 22.06 2.45
CA ASP A 42 8.80 21.81 3.55
C ASP A 42 9.31 20.72 4.52
N GLY A 43 10.59 20.33 4.41
CA GLY A 43 11.22 19.26 5.18
C GLY A 43 11.58 18.02 4.35
N PRO A 44 12.05 16.95 5.00
CA PRO A 44 12.43 15.71 4.34
C PRO A 44 11.27 15.09 3.55
N HIS A 45 11.54 14.67 2.32
CA HIS A 45 10.55 14.07 1.42
C HIS A 45 11.09 12.80 0.79
N TRP A 46 10.19 11.85 0.57
CA TRP A 46 10.47 10.68 -0.24
C TRP A 46 10.43 11.03 -1.72
N THR A 47 11.48 10.66 -2.44
CA THR A 47 11.68 10.91 -3.87
C THR A 47 12.36 9.73 -4.54
N SER A 48 12.50 9.76 -5.86
CA SER A 48 13.32 8.81 -6.62
C SER A 48 14.13 9.55 -7.68
N LYS A 49 15.16 8.89 -8.24
CA LYS A 49 16.13 9.49 -9.18
C LYS A 49 15.48 10.03 -10.46
N ASN A 50 14.32 9.48 -10.85
CA ASN A 50 13.51 9.95 -11.97
C ASN A 50 12.61 11.17 -11.62
N GLY A 51 12.79 11.78 -10.44
CA GLY A 51 12.08 12.99 -10.00
C GLY A 51 10.65 12.75 -9.52
N ARG A 52 10.25 11.50 -9.27
CA ARG A 52 8.93 11.19 -8.69
C ARG A 52 8.92 11.45 -7.19
N SER A 53 7.84 12.03 -6.69
CA SER A 53 7.65 12.30 -5.26
C SER A 53 6.68 11.29 -4.65
N PHE A 54 6.96 10.88 -3.42
CA PHE A 54 6.11 10.02 -2.60
C PHE A 54 5.62 10.72 -1.32
N GLY A 55 5.89 12.03 -1.20
CA GLY A 55 5.38 12.88 -0.13
C GLY A 55 6.35 13.14 1.01
N LEU A 56 5.92 13.96 1.97
CA LEU A 56 6.70 14.35 3.14
C LEU A 56 6.87 13.17 4.10
N VAL A 57 8.05 13.04 4.70
CA VAL A 57 8.32 12.00 5.72
C VAL A 57 7.40 12.19 6.93
N ASN A 58 6.91 11.07 7.49
CA ASN A 58 6.08 11.00 8.70
C ASN A 58 4.85 11.94 8.68
N SER A 59 4.15 11.99 7.55
CA SER A 59 3.06 12.93 7.30
C SER A 59 1.73 12.24 6.97
N VAL A 60 0.74 12.99 6.47
CA VAL A 60 -0.64 12.53 6.38
C VAL A 60 -0.87 11.65 5.14
N GLY A 61 -1.24 10.39 5.40
CA GLY A 61 -1.73 9.44 4.41
C GLY A 61 -0.70 8.98 3.37
N PRO A 62 -1.14 8.21 2.35
CA PRO A 62 -0.27 7.50 1.41
C PRO A 62 0.53 8.40 0.47
N ALA A 63 0.12 9.66 0.32
CA ALA A 63 0.77 10.65 -0.53
C ALA A 63 1.66 11.64 0.26
N GLY A 64 1.82 11.41 1.57
CA GLY A 64 2.63 12.24 2.46
C GLY A 64 2.25 13.72 2.43
N GLN A 65 0.96 14.01 2.68
CA GLN A 65 0.43 15.37 2.67
C GLN A 65 0.84 16.12 3.94
N LYS A 66 1.13 17.41 3.81
CA LYS A 66 1.39 18.29 4.95
C LYS A 66 0.15 18.36 5.85
N PHE A 67 0.34 18.08 7.14
CA PHE A 67 -0.72 18.27 8.12
C PHE A 67 -1.14 19.75 8.18
N THR A 68 -2.44 20.01 8.06
CA THR A 68 -3.02 21.34 8.17
C THR A 68 -4.18 21.31 9.17
N PRO A 69 -4.04 21.92 10.37
CA PRO A 69 -5.07 21.89 11.40
C PRO A 69 -6.44 22.39 10.92
N GLY A 70 -7.52 21.72 11.34
CA GLY A 70 -8.90 22.11 11.06
C GLY A 70 -9.40 21.76 9.67
N THR A 71 -8.60 21.07 8.86
CA THR A 71 -9.00 20.66 7.50
C THR A 71 -9.65 19.29 7.46
N ASN A 72 -9.31 18.39 8.40
CA ASN A 72 -9.84 17.05 8.47
C ASN A 72 -9.92 16.59 9.92
N TYR A 73 -11.14 16.41 10.42
CA TYR A 73 -11.41 16.02 11.80
C TYR A 73 -10.67 14.75 12.25
N ARG A 74 -10.54 13.73 11.38
CA ARG A 74 -9.85 12.47 11.74
C ARG A 74 -8.36 12.70 11.88
N VAL A 75 -7.78 13.49 10.99
CA VAL A 75 -6.36 13.87 11.02
C VAL A 75 -6.07 14.74 12.23
N ASP A 76 -6.94 15.69 12.56
CA ASP A 76 -6.83 16.51 13.78
C ASP A 76 -6.88 15.64 15.05
N LYS A 77 -7.73 14.61 15.09
CA LYS A 77 -7.75 13.64 16.19
C LYS A 77 -6.44 12.87 16.31
N MET A 78 -5.88 12.37 15.21
CA MET A 78 -4.56 11.73 15.21
C MET A 78 -3.47 12.69 15.70
N ALA A 79 -3.47 13.93 15.21
CA ALA A 79 -2.54 14.98 15.63
C ALA A 79 -2.61 15.25 17.13
N SER A 80 -3.83 15.30 17.70
CA SER A 80 -4.02 15.55 19.14
C SER A 80 -3.41 14.47 20.05
N THR A 81 -3.05 13.31 19.51
CA THR A 81 -2.33 12.26 20.24
C THR A 81 -0.80 12.43 20.23
N GLY A 82 -0.30 13.47 19.56
CA GLY A 82 1.14 13.71 19.35
C GLY A 82 1.73 13.00 18.14
N LEU A 83 0.94 12.28 17.33
CA LEU A 83 1.44 11.42 16.25
C LEU A 83 2.40 12.15 15.29
N TYR A 84 2.02 13.33 14.78
CA TYR A 84 2.84 14.06 13.82
C TYR A 84 4.04 14.74 14.48
N ASP A 85 3.90 15.20 15.73
CA ASP A 85 5.02 15.79 16.50
C ASP A 85 6.07 14.71 16.85
N ASP A 86 5.62 13.50 17.19
CA ASP A 86 6.47 12.32 17.33
C ASP A 86 7.21 12.03 16.02
N GLY A 87 6.49 12.03 14.90
CA GLY A 87 7.05 11.85 13.55
C GLY A 87 8.15 12.87 13.20
N GLN A 88 7.95 14.15 13.51
CA GLN A 88 8.96 15.20 13.31
C GLN A 88 10.21 15.00 14.17
N ARG A 89 10.08 14.36 15.34
CA ARG A 89 11.20 13.97 16.22
C ARG A 89 11.83 12.63 15.84
N GLY A 90 11.39 12.01 14.74
CA GLY A 90 11.89 10.72 14.26
C GLY A 90 11.26 9.50 14.95
N ILE A 91 10.25 9.69 15.80
CA ILE A 91 9.52 8.61 16.48
C ILE A 91 8.42 8.12 15.54
N ARG A 92 8.61 6.96 14.92
CA ARG A 92 7.73 6.43 13.88
C ARG A 92 6.67 5.48 14.44
N ARG A 93 5.67 6.01 15.15
CA ARG A 93 4.60 5.18 15.77
C ARG A 93 3.90 4.23 14.80
N VAL A 94 3.72 4.62 13.54
CA VAL A 94 3.07 3.82 12.49
C VAL A 94 3.89 2.59 12.08
N SER A 95 5.21 2.69 12.07
CA SER A 95 6.13 1.66 11.56
C SER A 95 7.11 1.10 12.61
N ASP A 96 6.95 1.48 13.87
CA ASP A 96 7.52 0.83 15.03
C ASP A 96 6.45 -0.12 15.64
N PRO A 97 6.69 -1.43 15.67
CA PRO A 97 5.64 -2.37 16.07
C PRO A 97 5.29 -2.26 17.56
N ALA A 98 6.23 -1.89 18.43
CA ALA A 98 5.94 -1.73 19.85
C ALA A 98 5.04 -0.52 20.11
N LEU A 99 5.33 0.60 19.44
CA LEU A 99 4.52 1.80 19.54
C LEU A 99 3.14 1.62 18.88
N ARG A 100 3.07 0.93 17.74
CA ARG A 100 1.81 0.64 17.05
C ARG A 100 0.87 -0.20 17.90
N ILE A 101 1.38 -1.17 18.65
CA ILE A 101 0.60 -1.94 19.61
C ILE A 101 0.00 -1.05 20.71
N GLY A 102 0.75 -0.06 21.21
CA GLY A 102 0.22 0.94 22.14
C GLY A 102 -0.91 1.78 21.55
N ASP A 103 -0.85 2.09 20.25
CA ASP A 103 -1.92 2.79 19.54
C ASP A 103 -3.15 1.90 19.31
N GLN A 104 -2.96 0.62 19.00
CA GLN A 104 -4.05 -0.35 18.98
C GLN A 104 -4.76 -0.44 20.34
N ASP A 105 -4.01 -0.50 21.44
CA ASP A 105 -4.57 -0.55 22.80
C ASP A 105 -5.35 0.72 23.14
N ARG A 106 -4.82 1.90 22.75
CA ARG A 106 -5.50 3.19 22.92
C ARG A 106 -6.85 3.24 22.18
N ASP A 107 -6.89 2.70 20.97
CA ASP A 107 -8.08 2.73 20.11
C ASP A 107 -9.05 1.55 20.36
N GLY A 108 -8.67 0.62 21.24
CA GLY A 108 -9.44 -0.60 21.53
C GLY A 108 -9.50 -1.56 20.34
N VAL A 109 -8.47 -1.60 19.50
CA VAL A 109 -8.32 -2.50 18.35
C VAL A 109 -7.44 -3.67 18.78
N GLN A 110 -7.93 -4.91 18.62
CA GLN A 110 -7.20 -6.10 19.11
C GLN A 110 -6.30 -6.72 18.04
N ALA A 111 -6.63 -6.51 16.77
CA ALA A 111 -5.79 -6.88 15.64
C ALA A 111 -6.12 -5.98 14.45
N GLU A 112 -5.22 -5.90 13.49
CA GLU A 112 -5.43 -5.15 12.27
C GLU A 112 -4.85 -5.86 11.05
N VAL A 113 -5.54 -5.72 9.93
CA VAL A 113 -5.05 -6.07 8.59
C VAL A 113 -4.32 -4.85 8.03
N ILE A 114 -3.06 -5.05 7.64
CA ILE A 114 -2.15 -3.98 7.25
C ILE A 114 -1.93 -4.01 5.75
N PHE A 115 -2.48 -3.02 5.06
CA PHE A 115 -2.13 -2.63 3.71
C PHE A 115 -0.79 -1.87 3.70
N GLY A 116 -0.03 -2.07 2.64
CA GLY A 116 1.29 -1.47 2.50
C GLY A 116 1.34 -0.15 1.76
N ILE A 117 2.39 0.01 0.95
CA ILE A 117 2.76 1.25 0.29
C ILE A 117 1.88 1.58 -0.92
N LEU A 118 0.60 1.88 -0.66
CA LEU A 118 -0.44 2.09 -1.66
C LEU A 118 -0.05 3.10 -2.75
N GLY A 119 -0.19 2.70 -4.01
CA GLY A 119 0.10 3.53 -5.18
C GLY A 119 1.58 3.82 -5.40
N ALA A 120 2.50 3.23 -4.62
CA ALA A 120 3.93 3.45 -4.78
C ALA A 120 4.44 2.94 -6.13
N ALA A 121 4.01 1.76 -6.60
CA ALA A 121 4.41 1.22 -7.90
C ALA A 121 4.03 2.18 -9.05
N THR A 122 2.78 2.64 -9.06
CA THR A 122 2.28 3.61 -10.04
C THR A 122 3.01 4.95 -9.97
N ARG A 123 3.31 5.46 -8.77
CA ARG A 123 4.09 6.70 -8.59
C ARG A 123 5.54 6.56 -9.06
N LEU A 124 6.15 5.40 -8.80
CA LEU A 124 7.51 5.10 -9.24
C LEU A 124 7.60 5.08 -10.78
N GLY A 125 6.57 4.55 -11.44
CA GLY A 125 6.46 4.53 -12.90
C GLY A 125 7.51 3.64 -13.58
N ASP A 126 7.94 2.60 -12.86
CA ASP A 126 8.96 1.64 -13.28
C ASP A 126 8.59 0.26 -12.71
N HIS A 127 8.05 -0.63 -13.54
CA HIS A 127 7.52 -1.92 -13.07
C HIS A 127 8.59 -2.86 -12.54
N GLU A 128 9.77 -2.90 -13.15
CA GLU A 128 10.87 -3.76 -12.71
C GLU A 128 11.40 -3.27 -11.35
N ALA A 129 11.59 -1.97 -11.18
CA ALA A 129 11.98 -1.41 -9.89
C ALA A 129 10.86 -1.57 -8.84
N ALA A 130 9.58 -1.48 -9.23
CA ALA A 130 8.46 -1.70 -8.33
C ALA A 130 8.41 -3.14 -7.79
N THR A 131 8.77 -4.14 -8.62
CA THR A 131 8.91 -5.54 -8.18
C THR A 131 9.97 -5.68 -7.09
N GLU A 132 11.16 -5.10 -7.27
CA GLU A 132 12.21 -5.09 -6.24
C GLU A 132 11.77 -4.33 -4.97
N MET A 133 11.13 -3.18 -5.14
CA MET A 133 10.62 -2.36 -4.04
C MET A 133 9.62 -3.15 -3.18
N PHE A 134 8.69 -3.88 -3.81
CA PHE A 134 7.75 -4.74 -3.09
C PHE A 134 8.42 -5.94 -2.44
N HIS A 135 9.43 -6.54 -3.07
CA HIS A 135 10.22 -7.61 -2.46
C HIS A 135 10.84 -7.16 -1.12
N VAL A 136 11.52 -6.01 -1.14
CA VAL A 136 12.12 -5.39 0.05
C VAL A 136 11.06 -5.02 1.09
N TYR A 137 9.95 -4.42 0.66
CA TYR A 137 8.86 -4.05 1.57
C TYR A 137 8.25 -5.27 2.25
N ASN A 138 8.02 -6.36 1.51
CA ASN A 138 7.41 -7.57 2.05
C ASN A 138 8.31 -8.29 3.07
N ASP A 139 9.64 -8.25 2.89
CA ASP A 139 10.58 -8.73 3.90
C ASP A 139 10.51 -7.92 5.19
N TRP A 140 10.50 -6.60 5.04
CA TRP A 140 10.37 -5.68 6.17
C TRP A 140 9.03 -5.87 6.89
N LEU A 141 7.92 -5.99 6.15
CA LEU A 141 6.58 -6.19 6.71
C LEU A 141 6.46 -7.54 7.42
N ALA A 142 7.03 -8.60 6.86
CA ALA A 142 7.06 -9.90 7.51
C ALA A 142 7.81 -9.83 8.85
N ASN A 143 8.94 -9.11 8.91
CA ASN A 143 9.65 -8.88 10.15
C ASN A 143 8.86 -8.00 11.14
N PHE A 144 8.21 -6.95 10.65
CA PHE A 144 7.35 -6.07 11.45
C PHE A 144 6.24 -6.86 12.14
N CYS A 145 5.54 -7.72 11.40
CA CYS A 145 4.43 -8.52 11.93
C CYS A 145 4.87 -9.56 12.98
N ARG A 146 6.13 -10.03 12.96
CA ARG A 146 6.64 -11.01 13.93
C ARG A 146 6.63 -10.51 15.38
N TYR A 147 6.58 -9.20 15.60
CA TYR A 147 6.52 -8.63 16.94
C TYR A 147 5.24 -9.04 17.69
N SER A 148 4.09 -9.07 17.01
CA SER A 148 2.81 -9.54 17.54
C SER A 148 2.00 -10.16 16.41
N PRO A 149 2.29 -11.40 15.98
CA PRO A 149 1.70 -12.02 14.80
C PRO A 149 0.21 -12.32 14.95
N ASP A 150 -0.30 -12.25 16.18
CA ASP A 150 -1.71 -12.31 16.54
C ASP A 150 -2.42 -10.96 16.43
N ARG A 151 -1.70 -9.84 16.35
CA ARG A 151 -2.29 -8.50 16.27
C ARG A 151 -1.95 -7.75 14.98
N LEU A 152 -0.82 -8.07 14.35
CA LEU A 152 -0.30 -7.42 13.16
C LEU A 152 -0.39 -8.37 11.97
N ILE A 153 -1.39 -8.16 11.10
CA ILE A 153 -1.72 -9.06 10.01
C ILE A 153 -1.34 -8.39 8.68
N GLY A 154 -0.09 -8.57 8.27
CA GLY A 154 0.44 -7.98 7.04
C GLY A 154 -0.11 -8.61 5.75
N LEU A 155 -0.43 -7.74 4.79
CA LEU A 155 -0.72 -8.10 3.40
C LEU A 155 0.51 -7.85 2.53
N ALA A 156 0.99 -8.86 1.82
CA ALA A 156 2.10 -8.69 0.89
C ALA A 156 1.65 -7.85 -0.32
N CYS A 157 2.43 -6.84 -0.70
CA CYS A 157 2.19 -6.09 -1.92
C CYS A 157 2.70 -6.88 -3.12
N LEU A 158 1.86 -7.02 -4.15
CA LEU A 158 2.20 -7.71 -5.40
C LEU A 158 2.26 -6.71 -6.57
N PRO A 159 3.24 -6.84 -7.48
CA PRO A 159 3.31 -6.01 -8.68
C PRO A 159 2.22 -6.40 -9.70
N TYR A 160 1.67 -5.41 -10.42
CA TYR A 160 0.76 -5.67 -11.55
C TYR A 160 1.44 -5.67 -12.91
N GLY A 161 2.62 -5.06 -13.02
CA GLY A 161 3.32 -4.90 -14.30
C GLY A 161 4.01 -6.17 -14.80
N ASP A 162 4.15 -7.18 -13.94
CA ASP A 162 4.77 -8.48 -14.26
C ASP A 162 4.04 -9.58 -13.47
N ILE A 163 3.26 -10.40 -14.18
CA ILE A 163 2.45 -11.46 -13.59
C ILE A 163 3.32 -12.60 -13.06
N ASP A 164 4.42 -12.92 -13.73
CA ASP A 164 5.33 -13.98 -13.27
C ASP A 164 6.03 -13.55 -11.98
N ALA A 165 6.42 -12.28 -11.87
CA ALA A 165 6.92 -11.71 -10.64
C ALA A 165 5.87 -11.72 -9.52
N ALA A 166 4.62 -11.37 -9.82
CA ALA A 166 3.51 -11.40 -8.86
C ALA A 166 3.26 -12.82 -8.33
N VAL A 167 3.25 -13.83 -9.19
CA VAL A 167 3.10 -15.24 -8.83
C VAL A 167 4.25 -15.70 -7.93
N LYS A 168 5.50 -15.41 -8.30
CA LYS A 168 6.67 -15.76 -7.49
C LYS A 168 6.60 -15.12 -6.11
N GLU A 169 6.25 -13.84 -6.05
CA GLU A 169 6.17 -13.08 -4.81
C GLU A 169 5.00 -13.56 -3.93
N LEU A 170 3.87 -13.95 -4.50
CA LEU A 170 2.76 -14.59 -3.79
C LEU A 170 3.17 -15.88 -3.09
N HIS A 171 3.86 -16.80 -3.78
CA HIS A 171 4.38 -18.02 -3.16
C HIS A 171 5.41 -17.70 -2.07
N ARG A 172 6.22 -16.66 -2.26
CA ARG A 172 7.22 -16.22 -1.27
C ARG A 172 6.56 -15.63 -0.03
N ALA A 173 5.54 -14.79 -0.19
CA ALA A 173 4.77 -14.18 0.88
C ALA A 173 4.17 -15.24 1.81
N ALA A 174 3.63 -16.33 1.24
CA ALA A 174 3.14 -17.47 2.02
C ALA A 174 4.24 -18.13 2.85
N LYS A 175 5.45 -18.31 2.29
CA LYS A 175 6.61 -18.86 3.00
C LYS A 175 7.14 -17.92 4.10
N LEU A 176 7.00 -16.61 3.91
CA LEU A 176 7.35 -15.60 4.91
C LEU A 176 6.39 -15.57 6.11
N GLY A 177 5.20 -16.16 5.97
CA GLY A 177 4.15 -16.17 6.99
C GLY A 177 3.21 -14.96 6.93
N LEU A 178 3.24 -14.18 5.85
CA LEU A 178 2.23 -13.14 5.60
C LEU A 178 0.86 -13.79 5.40
N ARG A 179 -0.19 -13.10 5.83
CA ARG A 179 -1.53 -13.70 6.04
C ARG A 179 -2.56 -13.31 4.99
N GLY A 180 -2.14 -12.52 4.01
CA GLY A 180 -2.88 -12.16 2.82
C GLY A 180 -1.97 -11.45 1.83
N VAL A 181 -2.54 -11.09 0.69
CA VAL A 181 -1.85 -10.33 -0.36
C VAL A 181 -2.75 -9.21 -0.85
N GLU A 182 -2.14 -8.13 -1.33
CA GLU A 182 -2.77 -7.04 -2.04
C GLU A 182 -2.11 -6.91 -3.41
N LEU A 183 -2.91 -6.95 -4.47
CA LEU A 183 -2.41 -6.65 -5.80
C LEU A 183 -2.46 -5.14 -6.01
N SER A 184 -1.29 -4.53 -6.18
CA SER A 184 -1.21 -3.12 -6.58
C SER A 184 -1.96 -2.95 -7.89
N CYS A 185 -2.81 -1.93 -8.02
CA CYS A 185 -3.61 -1.75 -9.22
C CYS A 185 -3.54 -0.33 -9.77
N SER A 186 -3.77 -0.19 -11.07
CA SER A 186 -3.55 1.06 -11.80
C SER A 186 -4.39 1.11 -13.08
N TRP A 187 -4.55 2.30 -13.66
CA TRP A 187 -5.34 2.52 -14.89
C TRP A 187 -4.72 1.88 -16.15
N ASP A 188 -3.45 1.49 -16.10
CA ASP A 188 -2.66 0.95 -17.21
C ASP A 188 -2.48 -0.58 -17.14
N MET A 189 -3.14 -1.25 -16.19
CA MET A 189 -3.18 -2.70 -16.15
C MET A 189 -4.14 -3.25 -17.21
N GLU A 190 -3.87 -4.45 -17.71
CA GLU A 190 -4.86 -5.18 -18.50
C GLU A 190 -6.10 -5.50 -17.65
N PRO A 191 -7.31 -5.41 -18.21
CA PRO A 191 -8.52 -5.73 -17.48
C PRO A 191 -8.49 -7.15 -16.90
N MET A 192 -9.06 -7.35 -15.72
CA MET A 192 -8.96 -8.64 -15.00
C MET A 192 -9.70 -9.82 -15.65
N TRP A 193 -10.50 -9.56 -16.68
CA TRP A 193 -11.09 -10.60 -17.54
C TRP A 193 -10.11 -11.07 -18.64
N HIS A 194 -8.98 -10.39 -18.84
CA HIS A 194 -8.00 -10.75 -19.85
C HIS A 194 -7.29 -12.07 -19.49
N PRO A 195 -7.10 -13.01 -20.44
CA PRO A 195 -6.52 -14.32 -20.17
C PRO A 195 -5.10 -14.31 -19.57
N MET A 196 -4.35 -13.19 -19.70
CA MET A 196 -3.02 -13.10 -19.11
C MET A 196 -3.01 -13.28 -17.58
N TRP A 197 -4.13 -13.00 -16.91
CA TRP A 197 -4.27 -13.14 -15.46
C TRP A 197 -4.43 -14.60 -14.99
N GLU A 198 -4.59 -15.55 -15.91
CA GLU A 198 -4.83 -16.95 -15.55
C GLU A 198 -3.74 -17.57 -14.65
N PRO A 199 -2.43 -17.38 -14.90
CA PRO A 199 -1.40 -17.88 -14.00
C PRO A 199 -1.50 -17.29 -12.59
N PHE A 200 -1.93 -16.02 -12.48
CA PHE A 200 -2.15 -15.37 -11.19
C PHE A 200 -3.32 -16.00 -10.44
N TRP A 201 -4.46 -16.22 -11.11
CA TRP A 201 -5.62 -16.88 -10.48
C TRP A 201 -5.30 -18.29 -10.00
N GLN A 202 -4.58 -19.06 -10.83
CA GLN A 202 -4.11 -20.39 -10.44
C GLN A 202 -3.24 -20.32 -9.18
N ALA A 203 -2.26 -19.40 -9.14
CA ALA A 203 -1.37 -19.26 -8.00
C ALA A 203 -2.10 -18.82 -6.71
N VAL A 204 -3.04 -17.86 -6.80
CA VAL A 204 -3.86 -17.42 -5.64
C VAL A 204 -4.67 -18.60 -5.11
N ASN A 205 -5.26 -19.40 -5.99
CA ASN A 205 -5.97 -20.61 -5.60
C ASN A 205 -5.04 -21.62 -4.90
N GLU A 206 -3.89 -21.94 -5.49
CA GLU A 206 -2.91 -22.90 -4.96
C GLU A 206 -2.33 -22.49 -3.61
N VAL A 207 -2.08 -21.20 -3.41
CA VAL A 207 -1.53 -20.64 -2.16
C VAL A 207 -2.63 -20.49 -1.10
N GLY A 208 -3.84 -20.10 -1.48
CA GLY A 208 -4.99 -19.99 -0.58
C GLY A 208 -4.95 -18.81 0.39
N LEU A 209 -4.03 -17.86 0.20
CA LEU A 209 -4.06 -16.58 0.92
C LEU A 209 -5.20 -15.70 0.38
N PRO A 210 -5.89 -14.92 1.24
CA PRO A 210 -6.90 -13.98 0.79
C PRO A 210 -6.25 -12.85 -0.04
N LEU A 211 -6.85 -12.56 -1.20
CA LEU A 211 -6.45 -11.53 -2.13
C LEU A 211 -7.25 -10.26 -1.88
N HIS A 212 -6.58 -9.13 -1.71
CA HIS A 212 -7.22 -7.86 -1.41
C HIS A 212 -7.01 -6.85 -2.54
N PHE A 213 -8.00 -5.97 -2.67
CA PHE A 213 -8.06 -4.87 -3.61
C PHE A 213 -8.38 -3.60 -2.81
N HIS A 214 -7.40 -2.72 -2.61
CA HIS A 214 -7.60 -1.54 -1.76
C HIS A 214 -7.98 -0.30 -2.56
N THR A 215 -7.25 -0.03 -3.66
CA THR A 215 -7.42 1.20 -4.45
C THR A 215 -7.29 0.96 -5.93
N PHE A 216 -8.09 1.67 -6.73
CA PHE A 216 -7.99 1.64 -8.20
C PHE A 216 -7.90 3.06 -8.76
N PRO A 217 -6.68 3.59 -8.92
CA PRO A 217 -6.46 4.88 -9.56
C PRO A 217 -7.14 4.92 -10.93
N THR A 218 -7.94 5.95 -11.18
CA THR A 218 -8.73 6.08 -12.42
C THR A 218 -7.99 6.85 -13.50
N LEU A 219 -7.01 7.68 -13.11
CA LEU A 219 -6.28 8.60 -13.96
C LEU A 219 -4.86 8.78 -13.41
N PRO A 220 -3.90 9.12 -14.27
CA PRO A 220 -2.58 9.57 -13.84
C PRO A 220 -2.65 10.71 -12.80
N PRO A 221 -1.91 10.62 -11.67
CA PRO A 221 -1.93 11.65 -10.63
C PRO A 221 -1.66 13.06 -11.16
N ASP A 222 -0.75 13.19 -12.13
CA ASP A 222 -0.40 14.48 -12.75
C ASP A 222 -1.61 15.16 -13.41
N LYS A 223 -2.55 14.38 -13.98
CA LYS A 223 -3.78 14.94 -14.56
C LYS A 223 -4.67 15.60 -13.52
N VAL A 224 -4.57 15.19 -12.25
CA VAL A 224 -5.36 15.70 -11.13
C VAL A 224 -4.61 16.83 -10.42
N PHE A 225 -3.33 16.61 -10.10
CA PHE A 225 -2.55 17.53 -9.28
C PHE A 225 -2.16 18.83 -9.98
N GLN A 226 -2.09 18.83 -11.31
CA GLN A 226 -1.87 20.05 -12.11
C GLN A 226 -3.11 20.97 -12.18
N GLN A 227 -4.29 20.47 -11.80
CA GLN A 227 -5.52 21.26 -11.85
C GLN A 227 -5.63 22.22 -10.66
N THR A 228 -6.35 23.32 -10.86
CA THR A 228 -6.60 24.35 -9.84
C THR A 228 -8.09 24.70 -9.74
N GLY A 229 -8.46 25.41 -8.67
CA GLY A 229 -9.82 25.93 -8.47
C GLY A 229 -10.94 24.88 -8.60
N MET A 230 -12.01 25.26 -9.30
CA MET A 230 -13.17 24.39 -9.52
C MET A 230 -12.83 23.12 -10.31
N THR A 231 -11.86 23.19 -11.23
CA THR A 231 -11.40 22.02 -12.00
C THR A 231 -10.74 20.99 -11.08
N LYS A 232 -9.89 21.43 -10.14
CA LYS A 232 -9.29 20.53 -9.13
C LYS A 232 -10.36 19.87 -8.27
N ARG A 233 -11.37 20.64 -7.86
CA ARG A 233 -12.50 20.11 -7.09
C ARG A 233 -13.24 19.04 -7.90
N ALA A 234 -13.62 19.33 -9.15
CA ALA A 234 -14.30 18.37 -10.02
C ALA A 234 -13.46 17.10 -10.23
N ALA A 235 -12.17 17.24 -10.55
CA ALA A 235 -11.25 16.12 -10.70
C ALA A 235 -11.18 15.26 -9.43
N PHE A 236 -11.10 15.87 -8.24
CA PHE A 236 -11.10 15.14 -6.97
C PHE A 236 -12.39 14.35 -6.76
N PHE A 237 -13.56 14.96 -6.99
CA PHE A 237 -14.84 14.25 -6.90
C PHE A 237 -14.91 13.06 -7.87
N THR A 238 -14.53 13.26 -9.13
CA THR A 238 -14.54 12.19 -10.14
C THR A 238 -13.55 11.06 -9.81
N VAL A 239 -12.36 11.38 -9.30
CA VAL A 239 -11.36 10.37 -8.90
C VAL A 239 -11.86 9.55 -7.73
N VAL A 240 -12.42 10.19 -6.70
CA VAL A 240 -12.98 9.50 -5.52
C VAL A 240 -14.16 8.60 -5.92
N SER A 241 -15.03 9.06 -6.82
CA SER A 241 -16.12 8.22 -7.34
C SER A 241 -15.60 7.06 -8.18
N GLY A 242 -14.66 7.32 -9.09
CA GLY A 242 -14.16 6.29 -10.01
C GLY A 242 -13.34 5.20 -9.28
N PHE A 243 -12.68 5.52 -8.18
CA PHE A 243 -12.05 4.53 -7.30
C PHE A 243 -13.04 3.42 -6.89
N GLN A 244 -14.25 3.80 -6.48
CA GLN A 244 -15.29 2.86 -6.05
C GLN A 244 -15.86 2.08 -7.23
N MET A 245 -16.05 2.75 -8.37
CA MET A 245 -16.57 2.12 -9.59
C MET A 245 -15.60 1.08 -10.18
N ASN A 246 -14.30 1.34 -10.10
CA ASN A 246 -13.30 0.39 -10.58
C ASN A 246 -13.25 -0.89 -9.75
N LEU A 247 -13.52 -0.81 -8.44
CA LEU A 247 -13.69 -2.02 -7.61
C LEU A 247 -14.86 -2.88 -8.10
N VAL A 248 -15.98 -2.25 -8.47
CA VAL A 248 -17.13 -2.96 -9.07
C VAL A 248 -16.73 -3.63 -10.40
N ASN A 249 -15.93 -2.96 -11.24
CA ASN A 249 -15.47 -3.51 -12.51
C ASN A 249 -14.62 -4.77 -12.34
N ILE A 250 -13.80 -4.85 -11.29
CA ILE A 250 -13.00 -6.05 -10.98
C ILE A 250 -13.88 -7.20 -10.58
N LEU A 251 -14.80 -6.97 -9.64
CA LEU A 251 -15.71 -8.03 -9.19
C LEU A 251 -16.52 -8.54 -10.38
N ALA A 252 -17.03 -7.65 -11.22
CA ALA A 252 -17.72 -8.01 -12.45
C ALA A 252 -16.82 -8.80 -13.42
N ALA A 253 -15.54 -8.42 -13.57
CA ALA A 253 -14.58 -9.12 -14.43
C ALA A 253 -14.26 -10.53 -13.91
N VAL A 254 -13.98 -10.67 -12.61
CA VAL A 254 -13.66 -11.94 -11.94
C VAL A 254 -14.86 -12.89 -12.01
N ILE A 255 -16.06 -12.40 -11.69
CA ILE A 255 -17.30 -13.19 -11.76
C ILE A 255 -17.64 -13.54 -13.21
N GLY A 256 -17.60 -12.55 -14.12
CA GLY A 256 -17.94 -12.75 -15.53
C GLY A 256 -16.98 -13.68 -16.27
N ALA A 257 -15.70 -13.70 -15.87
CA ALA A 257 -14.71 -14.63 -16.38
C ALA A 257 -14.79 -16.01 -15.71
N GLY A 258 -15.69 -16.24 -14.75
CA GLY A 258 -15.87 -17.53 -14.08
C GLY A 258 -14.69 -17.94 -13.18
N VAL A 259 -13.94 -16.96 -12.66
CA VAL A 259 -12.69 -17.23 -11.92
C VAL A 259 -12.97 -18.00 -10.64
N LEU A 260 -14.00 -17.62 -9.88
CA LEU A 260 -14.30 -18.23 -8.58
C LEU A 260 -14.87 -19.66 -8.73
N GLU A 261 -15.51 -19.96 -9.85
CA GLU A 261 -15.98 -21.30 -10.23
C GLU A 261 -14.81 -22.22 -10.61
N ARG A 262 -13.83 -21.69 -11.35
CA ARG A 262 -12.60 -22.44 -11.70
C ARG A 262 -11.67 -22.62 -10.50
N TYR A 263 -11.65 -21.64 -9.60
CA TYR A 263 -10.68 -21.53 -8.51
C TYR A 263 -11.38 -21.33 -7.15
N PRO A 264 -12.00 -22.39 -6.60
CA PRO A 264 -12.91 -22.29 -5.46
C PRO A 264 -12.23 -21.97 -4.12
N ARG A 265 -10.89 -21.95 -4.05
CA ARG A 265 -10.16 -21.58 -2.83
C ARG A 265 -9.82 -20.09 -2.75
N ILE A 266 -10.06 -19.33 -3.83
CA ILE A 266 -9.82 -17.89 -3.85
C ILE A 266 -10.80 -17.21 -2.89
N ARG A 267 -10.29 -16.23 -2.13
CA ARG A 267 -11.06 -15.33 -1.28
C ARG A 267 -10.66 -13.90 -1.65
N ILE A 268 -11.64 -13.08 -2.00
CA ILE A 268 -11.50 -11.66 -2.33
C ILE A 268 -12.30 -10.85 -1.32
#